data_AF-A0A355R4X3-F1
#
_entry.id   AF-A0A355R4X3-F1
#
_cell.length_a   1.000
_cell.length_b   1.000
_cell.length_c   1.000
_cell.angle_alpha   90.00
_cell.angle_beta   90.00
_cell.angle_gamma   90.00
#
_symmetry.space_group_name_H-M   'P 1'
#
loop_
_entity.id
_entity.type
_entity.pdbx_description
1 polymer ?
#
loop_
_entity_poly.entity_id
_entity_poly.type
_entity_poly.pdbx_seq_one_letter_code
_entity_poly.pdbx_strand_id
1 'polypeptide(L)' 'MATLLVLHGPNLNLLGTREPGHYGAVTLAQINQDLEQRARAAGHHLLYLQSNAEYELIDRIHAARNEGVDFILIN' A
#
# COMPACT_ATOMS: atom_id res chain seq x y z
N MET A 1 -11.69 -15.80 -1.69
CA MET A 1 -11.23 -14.61 -0.96
C MET A 1 -9.74 -14.55 -1.15
N ALA A 2 -9.24 -13.52 -1.84
CA ALA A 2 -7.81 -13.36 -2.09
C ALA A 2 -7.17 -12.44 -1.04
N THR A 3 -5.88 -12.63 -0.77
CA THR A 3 -5.04 -11.72 0.01
C THR A 3 -4.23 -10.87 -0.95
N LEU A 4 -4.45 -9.57 -0.92
CA LEU A 4 -3.78 -8.57 -1.74
C LEU A 4 -2.76 -7.83 -0.88
N LEU A 5 -1.60 -7.48 -1.45
CA LEU A 5 -0.57 -6.68 -0.80
C LEU A 5 -0.28 -5.43 -1.61
N VAL A 6 -0.33 -4.26 -0.98
CA VAL A 6 0.09 -2.99 -1.58
C VAL A 6 1.42 -2.55 -0.98
N LEU A 7 2.42 -2.35 -1.82
CA LEU A 7 3.73 -1.85 -1.44
C LEU A 7 3.88 -0.41 -1.95
N HIS A 8 4.04 0.50 -1.01
CA HIS A 8 4.30 1.91 -1.27
C HIS A 8 5.79 2.18 -1.08
N GLY A 9 6.43 2.67 -2.14
CA GLY A 9 7.85 2.97 -2.19
C GLY A 9 8.23 4.25 -1.44
N PRO A 10 9.47 4.71 -1.66
CA PRO A 10 10.01 5.84 -0.93
C PRO A 10 9.24 7.14 -1.16
N ASN A 11 9.16 7.96 -0.12
CA ASN A 11 8.54 9.28 -0.06
C ASN A 11 7.01 9.31 -0.20
N LEU A 12 6.33 8.20 -0.48
CA LEU A 12 4.86 8.18 -0.56
C LEU A 12 4.19 8.46 0.80
N ASN A 13 4.90 8.25 1.91
CA ASN A 13 4.46 8.71 3.23
C ASN A 13 4.31 10.23 3.36
N LEU A 14 4.89 11.00 2.42
CA LEU A 14 4.80 12.47 2.40
C LEU A 14 3.59 12.98 1.61
N LEU A 15 2.78 12.10 1.01
CA LEU A 15 1.56 12.49 0.29
C LEU A 15 0.61 13.31 1.19
N GLY A 16 0.03 14.37 0.62
CA GLY A 16 -0.87 15.29 1.32
C GLY A 16 -0.18 16.29 2.26
N THR A 17 1.15 16.24 2.42
CA THR A 17 1.90 17.16 3.32
C THR A 17 2.59 18.32 2.60
N ARG A 18 2.72 18.26 1.26
CA ARG A 18 3.39 19.28 0.44
C ARG A 18 2.37 20.04 -0.41
N GLU A 19 2.36 21.37 -0.26
CA GLU A 19 1.67 22.34 -1.13
C GLU A 19 0.38 21.81 -1.80
N PRO A 20 -0.75 21.77 -1.05
CA PRO A 20 -1.98 21.10 -1.48
C PRO A 20 -2.53 21.56 -2.84
N GLY A 21 -2.21 22.80 -3.23
CA GLY A 21 -2.62 23.38 -4.51
C GLY A 21 -1.96 22.77 -5.75
N HIS A 22 -0.82 22.08 -5.60
CA HIS A 22 -0.09 21.45 -6.71
C HIS A 22 -0.11 19.92 -6.66
N TYR A 23 -0.04 19.33 -5.47
CA TYR A 23 0.15 17.88 -5.30
C TYR A 23 -1.09 17.12 -4.80
N GLY A 24 -2.20 17.84 -4.60
CA GLY A 24 -3.41 17.29 -4.01
C GLY A 24 -3.28 17.09 -2.50
N ALA A 25 -4.43 17.07 -1.81
CA ALA A 25 -4.51 16.93 -0.36
C ALA A 25 -4.62 15.46 0.11
N VAL A 26 -4.62 14.51 -0.83
CA VAL A 26 -4.84 13.10 -0.51
C VAL A 26 -3.59 12.52 0.16
N THR A 27 -3.77 12.00 1.37
CA THR A 27 -2.71 11.36 2.15
C THR A 27 -2.63 9.87 1.85
N LEU A 28 -1.47 9.26 2.13
CA LEU A 28 -1.32 7.81 2.01
C LEU A 28 -2.30 7.03 2.90
N ALA A 29 -2.63 7.55 4.08
CA ALA A 29 -3.62 6.96 4.98
C ALA A 29 -5.02 6.92 4.35
N GLN A 30 -5.42 7.99 3.67
CA GLN A 30 -6.71 8.04 2.95
C GLN A 30 -6.74 7.06 1.78
N ILE A 31 -5.62 6.93 1.05
CA ILE A 31 -5.48 5.94 -0.03
C ILE A 31 -5.63 4.52 0.55
N ASN A 32 -4.93 4.19 1.63
CA ASN A 32 -5.03 2.88 2.26
C ASN A 32 -6.45 2.57 2.73
N GLN A 33 -7.13 3.54 3.35
CA GLN A 33 -8.51 3.37 3.79
C GLN A 33 -9.47 3.11 2.60
N ASP A 34 -9.34 3.86 1.50
CA ASP A 34 -10.15 3.63 0.29
C ASP A 34 -9.86 2.25 -0.33
N LEU A 35 -8.59 1.86 -0.41
CA LEU A 35 -8.18 0.54 -0.92
C LEU A 35 -8.73 -0.60 -0.05
N GLU A 36 -8.65 -0.49 1.29
CA GLU A 36 -9.19 -1.49 2.21
C GLU A 36 -10.71 -1.62 2.05
N GLN A 37 -11.43 -0.49 1.96
CA GLN A 37 -12.88 -0.49 1.75
C GLN A 37 -13.26 -1.17 0.44
N ARG A 38 -12.56 -0.86 -0.66
CA ARG A 38 -12.79 -1.47 -1.98
C ARG A 38 -12.49 -2.97 -1.97
N ALA A 39 -11.36 -3.38 -1.40
CA ALA A 39 -10.99 -4.79 -1.30
C ALA A 39 -12.02 -5.57 -0.48
N ARG A 40 -12.45 -5.01 0.67
CA ARG A 40 -13.47 -5.63 1.52
C ARG A 40 -14.82 -5.73 0.80
N ALA A 41 -15.24 -4.68 0.10
CA ALA A 41 -16.48 -4.68 -0.69
C ALA A 41 -16.44 -5.73 -1.82
N ALA A 42 -15.25 -6.02 -2.37
CA ALA A 42 -15.03 -7.08 -3.35
C ALA A 42 -14.83 -8.49 -2.73
N GLY A 43 -14.86 -8.64 -1.41
CA GLY A 43 -14.66 -9.93 -0.73
C GLY A 43 -13.21 -10.39 -0.70
N HIS A 44 -12.26 -9.45 -0.57
CA HIS A 44 -10.82 -9.70 -0.48
C HIS A 44 -10.23 -9.08 0.79
N HIS A 45 -9.07 -9.59 1.20
CA HIS A 45 -8.25 -9.00 2.25
C HIS A 45 -7.16 -8.13 1.61
N LEU A 46 -6.84 -7.00 2.24
CA LEU A 46 -5.79 -6.10 1.80
C LEU A 46 -4.79 -5.89 2.94
N LEU A 47 -3.52 -6.14 2.64
CA LEU A 47 -2.37 -5.76 3.44
C LEU A 47 -1.66 -4.61 2.73
N TYR A 48 -0.98 -3.75 3.48
CA TYR A 48 -0.11 -2.75 2.89
C TYR A 48 1.14 -2.51 3.73
N LEU A 49 2.19 -2.03 3.06
CA LEU A 49 3.41 -1.56 3.68
C LEU A 49 3.88 -0.33 2.91
N GLN A 50 4.38 0.69 3.62
CA GLN A 50 5.19 1.75 3.03
C GLN A 50 6.60 1.65 3.61
N SER A 51 7.61 1.82 2.77
CA SER A 51 8.97 2.02 3.27
C SER A 51 9.80 2.92 2.37
N ASN A 52 10.73 3.64 3.02
CA ASN A 52 11.80 4.38 2.35
C ASN A 52 13.07 3.53 2.18
N ALA A 53 13.13 2.37 2.83
CA ALA A 53 14.24 1.46 2.78
C ALA A 53 13.95 0.32 1.78
N GLU A 54 14.82 0.19 0.78
CA GLU A 54 14.68 -0.83 -0.26
C GLU A 54 14.60 -2.26 0.31
N TYR A 55 15.43 -2.56 1.32
CA TYR A 55 15.47 -3.89 1.93
C TYR A 55 14.13 -4.28 2.59
N GLU A 56 13.38 -3.33 3.16
CA GLU A 56 12.09 -3.63 3.79
C GLU A 56 11.03 -4.02 2.75
N LEU A 57 11.05 -3.38 1.57
CA LEU A 57 10.17 -3.74 0.47
C LEU A 57 10.51 -5.14 -0.06
N ILE A 58 11.81 -5.45 -0.21
CA ILE A 58 12.30 -6.77 -0.63
C ILE A 58 11.89 -7.84 0.39
N ASP A 59 12.13 -7.60 1.68
CA ASP A 59 11.78 -8.53 2.75
C ASP A 59 10.26 -8.77 2.80
N ARG A 60 9.47 -7.73 2.56
CA ARG A 60 8.02 -7.85 2.50
C ARG A 60 7.54 -8.69 1.32
N ILE A 61 8.20 -8.60 0.16
CA ILE A 61 7.95 -9.47 -1.01
C ILE A 61 8.30 -10.93 -0.68
N HIS A 62 9.44 -11.18 -0.01
CA HIS A 62 9.81 -12.53 0.40
C HIS A 62 8.80 -13.12 1.39
N ALA A 63 8.34 -12.33 2.37
CA ALA A 63 7.34 -12.74 3.35
C ALA A 63 5.97 -13.05 2.70
N ALA A 64 5.56 -12.26 1.69
CA ALA A 64 4.28 -12.40 1.00
C ALA A 64 4.04 -13.82 0.46
N ARG A 65 5.11 -14.48 -0.01
CA ARG A 65 5.04 -15.87 -0.49
C ARG A 65 4.59 -16.85 0.60
N ASN A 66 5.10 -16.69 1.82
CA ASN A 66 4.80 -17.58 2.94
C ASN A 66 3.43 -17.26 3.57
N GLU A 67 2.98 -16.02 3.44
CA GLU A 67 1.68 -15.55 3.93
C GLU A 67 0.50 -15.94 3.00
N GLY A 68 0.78 -16.49 1.81
CA GLY A 68 -0.26 -16.80 0.84
C GLY A 68 -0.88 -15.55 0.20
N VAL A 69 -0.08 -14.51 -0.05
CA VAL A 69 -0.50 -13.35 -0.83
C VAL A 69 -0.69 -13.75 -2.29
N ASP A 70 -1.88 -13.49 -2.83
CA ASP A 70 -2.25 -13.84 -4.20
C ASP A 70 -1.77 -12.81 -5.22
N PHE A 71 -1.77 -11.52 -4.85
CA PHE A 71 -1.38 -10.40 -5.73
C PHE A 71 -0.63 -9.30 -4.98
N ILE A 72 0.35 -8.70 -5.66
CA ILE A 72 1.08 -7.53 -5.19
C ILE A 72 0.83 -6.37 -6.15
N LEU A 73 0.41 -5.22 -5.59
CA LEU A 73 0.44 -3.92 -6.25
C LEU A 73 1.62 -3.13 -5.68
N ILE A 74 2.45 -2.54 -6.53
CA ILE A 74 3.62 -1.76 -6.09
C ILE A 74 3.66 -0.41 -6.80
N ASN A 75 3.94 0.64 -6.04
CA ASN A 75 4.20 2.00 -6.51
C ASN A 75 5.36 2.58 -5.73
#